data_AF-A0A819CXV2-F1
#
_entry.id   AF-A0A819CXV2-F1
#
_cell.length_a   1.000
_cell.length_b   1.000
_cell.length_c   1.000
_cell.angle_alpha   90.00
_cell.angle_beta   90.00
_cell.angle_gamma   90.00
#
_symmetry.space_group_name_H-M   'P 1'
#
loop_
_entity.id
_entity.type
_entity.pdbx_description
1 polymer ?
#
loop_
_entity_poly.entity_id
_entity_poly.type
_entity_poly.pdbx_seq_one_letter_code
_entity_poly.pdbx_strand_id
1 'polypeptide(L)'
;MYYSIHINHRCNTDLFSVLHQYSLLSSSSSSKLGRQFILLSDGHINDFKSILTLLENQLSMHGGLITIFDSNYRSRWKTKVLQILEYIHQPCLTNISIDWYATIDNQQENFTNQSPKIIRSLFNSMRLTVYRFIQNCHKATLIATINNQEYVTNVFRNKITEAKGRILHCLTARAIIQDYENDLLYNDECENELIKKTI
;
A
#
# COMPACT_ATOMS: atom_id res chain seq x y z
N MET A 1 -0.70 6.86 -19.86
CA MET A 1 -1.52 8.06 -20.17
C MET A 1 -1.21 9.08 -19.10
N TYR A 2 -0.43 10.12 -19.43
CA TYR A 2 -0.03 11.16 -18.48
C TYR A 2 -1.13 12.23 -18.44
N TYR A 3 -1.82 12.35 -17.31
CA TYR A 3 -2.70 13.48 -17.06
C TYR A 3 -1.89 14.55 -16.31
N SER A 4 -1.72 15.72 -16.92
CA SER A 4 -1.17 16.90 -16.26
C SER A 4 -2.35 17.78 -15.86
N ILE A 5 -2.62 17.89 -14.56
CA ILE A 5 -3.62 18.82 -14.03
C ILE A 5 -2.88 20.10 -13.66
N HIS A 6 -3.05 21.15 -14.46
CA HIS A 6 -2.57 22.50 -14.16
C HIS A 6 -3.54 23.14 -13.17
N ILE A 7 -3.12 23.34 -11.92
CA ILE A 7 -3.91 24.07 -10.92
C ILE A 7 -3.56 25.54 -11.04
N ASN A 8 -4.56 26.36 -11.40
CA ASN A 8 -4.45 27.81 -11.48
C ASN A 8 -4.19 28.41 -10.09
N HIS A 9 -3.32 29.42 -10.00
CA HIS A 9 -3.00 30.19 -8.80
C HIS A 9 -4.28 30.69 -8.11
N ARG A 10 -4.75 29.97 -7.09
CA ARG A 10 -5.62 30.47 -6.03
C ARG A 10 -4.80 30.47 -4.74
N CYS A 11 -5.03 31.43 -3.86
CA CYS A 11 -4.22 31.69 -2.66
C CYS A 11 -4.15 30.54 -1.62
N ASN A 12 -4.73 29.38 -1.90
CA ASN A 12 -4.63 28.18 -1.07
C ASN A 12 -4.54 26.93 -1.94
N THR A 13 -3.65 25.99 -1.58
CA THR A 13 -3.45 24.74 -2.32
C THR A 13 -4.28 23.63 -1.69
N ASP A 14 -5.47 23.39 -2.24
CA ASP A 14 -6.35 22.33 -1.79
C ASP A 14 -5.93 20.97 -2.38
N LEU A 15 -4.93 20.35 -1.72
CA LEU A 15 -4.42 19.04 -2.09
C LEU A 15 -5.47 17.93 -1.94
N PHE A 16 -6.39 18.09 -0.97
CA PHE A 16 -7.39 17.09 -0.64
C PHE A 16 -8.39 16.91 -1.78
N SER A 17 -8.93 18.00 -2.32
CA SER A 17 -9.86 17.95 -3.46
C SER A 17 -9.23 17.27 -4.69
N VAL A 18 -7.94 17.51 -4.94
CA VAL A 18 -7.20 16.91 -6.05
C VAL A 18 -7.00 15.40 -5.81
N LEU A 19 -6.59 15.00 -4.61
CA LEU A 19 -6.45 13.59 -4.23
C LEU A 19 -7.78 12.84 -4.29
N HIS A 20 -8.88 13.48 -3.84
CA HIS A 20 -10.22 12.92 -3.92
C HIS A 20 -10.70 12.76 -5.38
N GLN A 21 -10.32 13.65 -6.30
CA GLN A 21 -10.60 13.43 -7.72
C GLN A 21 -9.85 12.21 -8.28
N TYR A 22 -8.63 11.93 -7.79
CA TYR A 22 -7.88 10.76 -8.20
C TYR A 22 -8.47 9.45 -7.66
N SER A 23 -9.07 9.43 -6.46
CA SER A 23 -9.76 8.24 -5.95
C SER A 23 -10.99 7.87 -6.79
N LEU A 24 -11.63 8.86 -7.42
CA LEU A 24 -12.78 8.67 -8.30
C LEU A 24 -12.43 8.12 -9.69
N LEU A 25 -11.15 8.07 -10.08
CA LEU A 25 -10.75 7.51 -11.37
C LEU A 25 -10.96 6.00 -11.35
N SER A 26 -12.05 5.55 -11.99
CA SER A 26 -12.38 4.13 -12.09
C SER A 26 -11.23 3.32 -12.69
N SER A 27 -11.05 2.10 -12.18
CA SER A 27 -10.16 1.07 -12.73
C SER A 27 -10.65 0.65 -14.13
N SER A 28 -10.43 1.47 -15.16
CA SER A 28 -10.64 1.13 -16.56
C SER A 28 -10.01 -0.22 -16.87
N SER A 29 -10.87 -1.21 -17.07
CA SER A 29 -10.57 -2.58 -17.49
C SER A 29 -9.81 -2.68 -18.82
N SER A 30 -9.61 -1.57 -19.53
CA SER A 30 -8.93 -1.50 -20.83
C SER A 30 -7.42 -1.23 -20.75
N SER A 31 -6.88 -0.70 -19.65
CA SER A 31 -5.43 -0.42 -19.52
C SER A 31 -4.79 -1.45 -18.59
N LYS A 32 -4.20 -2.51 -19.16
CA LYS A 32 -3.41 -3.51 -18.43
C LYS A 32 -2.14 -2.95 -17.76
N LEU A 33 -1.80 -1.68 -17.99
CA LEU A 33 -0.70 -0.99 -17.33
C LEU A 33 -1.16 -0.34 -16.03
N GLY A 34 -0.41 -0.57 -14.94
CA GLY A 34 -0.56 0.16 -13.69
C GLY A 34 -0.47 1.67 -13.90
N ARG A 35 -1.36 2.44 -13.25
CA ARG A 35 -1.34 3.90 -13.31
C ARG A 35 -0.40 4.43 -12.26
N GLN A 36 0.46 5.36 -12.66
CA GLN A 36 1.32 6.11 -11.75
C GLN A 36 0.89 7.56 -11.76
N PHE A 37 0.73 8.14 -10.57
CA PHE A 37 0.40 9.55 -10.38
C PHE A 37 1.60 10.25 -9.76
N ILE A 38 1.96 11.41 -10.32
CA ILE A 38 3.00 12.27 -9.78
C ILE A 38 2.31 13.56 -9.37
N LEU A 39 2.35 13.87 -8.07
CA LEU A 39 1.80 15.09 -7.52
C LEU A 39 2.96 16.00 -7.09
N LEU A 40 2.97 17.22 -7.63
CA LEU A 40 3.94 18.26 -7.27
C LEU A 40 3.15 19.42 -6.69
N SER A 41 3.58 19.89 -5.52
CA SER A 41 2.99 21.03 -4.85
C SER A 41 4.10 21.89 -4.27
N ASP A 42 4.05 23.19 -4.57
CA ASP A 42 4.85 24.25 -3.95
C ASP A 42 4.07 24.96 -2.82
N GLY A 43 2.83 24.53 -2.57
CA GLY A 43 1.86 25.21 -1.74
C GLY A 43 2.05 25.03 -0.24
N HIS A 44 1.52 26.00 0.51
CA HIS A 44 1.39 25.90 1.96
C HIS A 44 0.32 24.87 2.32
N ILE A 45 0.76 23.66 2.68
CA ILE A 45 -0.14 22.59 3.12
C ILE A 45 -0.52 22.87 4.57
N ASN A 46 -1.77 23.31 4.79
CA ASN A 46 -2.33 23.40 6.14
C ASN A 46 -2.37 22.00 6.74
N ASP A 47 -1.87 21.86 7.98
CA ASP A 47 -1.73 20.58 8.67
C ASP A 47 -0.89 19.53 7.90
N PHE A 48 0.29 19.95 7.45
CA PHE A 48 1.28 19.12 6.77
C PHE A 48 1.55 17.78 7.48
N LYS A 49 1.52 17.76 8.81
CA LYS A 49 1.81 16.55 9.60
C LYS A 49 0.73 15.49 9.40
N SER A 50 -0.55 15.86 9.51
CA SER A 50 -1.67 14.93 9.30
C SER A 50 -1.71 14.41 7.86
N ILE A 51 -1.44 15.29 6.89
CA ILE A 51 -1.38 14.90 5.47
C ILE A 51 -0.19 13.98 5.20
N LEU A 52 0.97 14.25 5.80
CA LEU A 52 2.13 13.37 5.67
C LEU A 52 1.83 11.99 6.25
N THR A 53 1.23 11.90 7.45
CA THR A 53 0.87 10.61 8.05
C THR A 53 -0.17 9.85 7.22
N LEU A 54 -1.16 10.55 6.66
CA LEU A 54 -2.14 9.97 5.75
C LEU A 54 -1.45 9.41 4.50
N LEU A 55 -0.60 10.20 3.87
CA LEU A 55 0.10 9.80 2.66
C LEU A 55 1.07 8.65 2.95
N GLU A 56 1.86 8.68 4.03
CA GLU A 56 2.75 7.58 4.42
C GLU A 56 1.99 6.26 4.59
N ASN A 57 0.83 6.28 5.26
CA ASN A 57 -0.03 5.11 5.40
C ASN A 57 -0.50 4.62 4.02
N GLN A 58 -0.99 5.52 3.16
CA GLN A 58 -1.42 5.16 1.80
C GLN A 58 -0.27 4.60 0.95
N LEU A 59 0.91 5.22 0.98
CA LEU A 59 2.07 4.74 0.21
C LEU A 59 2.53 3.36 0.65
N SER A 60 2.48 3.05 1.96
CA SER A 60 2.86 1.73 2.47
C SER A 60 2.02 0.60 1.87
N MET A 61 0.77 0.89 1.49
CA MET A 61 -0.18 -0.06 0.87
C MET A 61 -0.09 -0.07 -0.66
N HIS A 62 0.22 1.08 -1.25
CA HIS A 62 0.18 1.29 -2.70
C HIS A 62 1.55 1.23 -3.38
N GLY A 63 2.65 1.19 -2.62
CA GLY A 63 4.02 1.20 -3.14
C GLY A 63 4.54 2.60 -3.52
N GLY A 64 3.95 3.68 -3.00
CA GLY A 64 4.31 5.02 -3.48
C GLY A 64 5.56 5.64 -2.82
N LEU A 65 5.97 6.81 -3.32
CA LEU A 65 7.12 7.58 -2.83
C LEU A 65 6.69 9.03 -2.56
N ILE A 66 6.98 9.55 -1.36
CA ILE A 66 6.91 10.99 -1.04
C ILE A 66 8.33 11.52 -0.97
N THR A 67 8.55 12.69 -1.55
CA THR A 67 9.82 13.41 -1.42
C THR A 67 9.56 14.86 -1.06
N ILE A 68 10.26 15.33 -0.02
CA ILE A 68 10.20 16.71 0.43
C ILE A 68 11.45 17.44 -0.10
N PHE A 69 11.22 18.61 -0.71
CA PHE A 69 12.25 19.47 -1.27
C PHE A 69 12.49 20.66 -0.34
N ASP A 70 13.63 20.65 0.34
CA ASP A 70 14.05 21.75 1.22
C ASP A 70 14.70 22.87 0.41
N SER A 71 14.20 24.10 0.57
CA SER A 71 14.66 25.31 -0.12
C SER A 71 16.11 25.68 0.22
N ASN A 72 16.64 25.23 1.35
CA ASN A 72 18.03 25.45 1.73
C ASN A 72 19.01 24.62 0.89
N TYR A 73 18.54 23.51 0.29
CA TYR A 73 19.37 22.56 -0.46
C TYR A 73 18.97 22.45 -1.94
N ARG A 74 18.66 23.59 -2.58
CA ARG A 74 18.25 23.66 -4.00
C ARG A 74 19.21 22.96 -4.97
N SER A 75 20.51 23.00 -4.70
CA SER A 75 21.52 22.32 -5.53
C SER A 75 21.29 20.81 -5.66
N ARG A 76 20.63 20.17 -4.67
CA ARG A 76 20.33 18.73 -4.66
C ARG A 76 18.99 18.39 -5.32
N TRP A 77 18.15 19.38 -5.64
CA TRP A 77 16.81 19.14 -6.17
C TRP A 77 16.85 18.40 -7.49
N LYS A 78 17.76 18.79 -8.40
CA LYS A 78 17.93 18.11 -9.69
C LYS A 78 18.21 16.62 -9.49
N THR A 79 19.13 16.28 -8.59
CA THR A 79 19.48 14.89 -8.29
C THR A 79 18.29 14.13 -7.70
N LYS A 80 17.54 14.73 -6.76
CA LYS A 80 16.33 14.13 -6.20
C LYS A 80 15.28 13.85 -7.27
N VAL A 81 15.04 14.80 -8.18
CA VAL A 81 14.09 14.62 -9.29
C VAL A 81 14.53 13.48 -10.21
N LEU A 82 15.82 13.40 -10.56
CA LEU A 82 16.34 12.30 -11.37
C LEU A 82 16.15 10.94 -10.69
N GLN A 83 16.40 10.85 -9.38
CA GLN A 83 16.15 9.62 -8.61
C GLN A 83 14.68 9.22 -8.61
N ILE A 84 13.76 10.18 -8.48
CA ILE A 84 12.31 9.91 -8.57
C ILE A 84 11.95 9.40 -9.97
N LEU A 85 12.52 9.98 -11.03
CA LEU A 85 12.28 9.52 -12.40
C LEU A 85 12.81 8.11 -12.64
N GLU A 86 14.00 7.78 -12.14
CA GLU A 86 14.53 6.41 -12.18
C GLU A 86 13.62 5.43 -11.44
N TYR A 87 13.12 5.83 -10.27
CA TYR A 87 12.16 5.04 -9.49
C TYR A 87 10.83 4.81 -10.24
N ILE A 88 10.32 5.80 -10.96
CA ILE A 88 9.08 5.69 -11.75
C ILE A 88 9.23 4.71 -12.93
N HIS A 89 10.42 4.67 -13.54
CA HIS A 89 10.70 3.81 -14.70
C HIS A 89 11.03 2.37 -14.34
N GLN A 90 11.25 2.06 -13.07
CA GLN A 90 11.59 0.70 -12.66
C GLN A 90 10.41 -0.26 -12.90
N PRO A 91 10.67 -1.53 -13.24
CA PRO A 91 9.62 -2.52 -13.28
C PRO A 91 9.00 -2.66 -11.88
N CYS A 92 7.68 -2.71 -11.83
CA CYS A 92 6.92 -2.84 -10.59
C CYS A 92 6.15 -4.16 -10.60
N LEU A 93 6.18 -4.88 -9.48
CA LEU A 93 5.28 -5.99 -9.23
C LEU A 93 3.89 -5.40 -8.99
N THR A 94 2.90 -5.85 -9.74
CA THR A 94 1.50 -5.43 -9.60
C THR A 94 0.61 -6.62 -9.28
N ASN A 95 -0.63 -6.36 -8.84
CA ASN A 95 -1.65 -7.38 -8.57
C ASN A 95 -1.13 -8.51 -7.67
N ILE A 96 -0.54 -8.14 -6.53
CA ILE A 96 0.08 -9.09 -5.62
C ILE A 96 -1.03 -9.72 -4.76
N SER A 97 -1.11 -11.05 -4.77
CA SER A 97 -1.98 -11.83 -3.90
C SER A 97 -1.21 -12.95 -3.21
N ILE A 98 -1.71 -13.35 -2.04
CA ILE A 98 -1.09 -14.39 -1.22
C ILE A 98 -2.17 -15.39 -0.80
N ASP A 99 -2.03 -16.60 -1.29
CA ASP A 99 -2.90 -17.72 -0.94
C ASP A 99 -2.25 -18.55 0.17
N TRP A 100 -2.90 -18.59 1.33
CA TRP A 100 -2.40 -19.29 2.51
C TRP A 100 -3.03 -20.68 2.62
N TYR A 101 -2.20 -21.69 2.86
CA TYR A 101 -2.63 -23.08 2.99
C TYR A 101 -2.33 -23.58 4.41
N ALA A 102 -3.41 -23.95 5.10
CA ALA A 102 -3.40 -24.44 6.47
C ALA A 102 -4.45 -25.54 6.66
N THR A 103 -4.30 -26.31 7.73
CA THR A 103 -5.34 -27.21 8.22
C THR A 103 -6.38 -26.36 8.95
N ILE A 104 -7.54 -26.15 8.34
CA ILE A 104 -8.61 -25.32 8.90
C ILE A 104 -9.39 -26.18 9.90
N ASP A 105 -9.34 -25.81 11.17
CA ASP A 105 -10.30 -26.29 12.17
C ASP A 105 -11.53 -25.37 12.16
N ASN A 106 -12.73 -25.91 12.36
CA ASN A 106 -14.02 -25.18 12.26
C ASN A 106 -14.14 -23.89 13.11
N GLN A 107 -13.21 -23.63 14.04
CA GLN A 107 -13.16 -22.41 14.87
C GLN A 107 -12.38 -21.25 14.22
N GLN A 108 -11.64 -21.48 13.13
CA GLN A 108 -10.73 -20.49 12.54
C GLN A 108 -11.36 -19.54 11.53
N GLU A 109 -12.62 -19.76 11.12
CA GLU A 109 -13.30 -18.89 10.15
C GLU A 109 -13.34 -17.42 10.61
N ASN A 110 -13.33 -17.19 11.92
CA ASN A 110 -13.49 -15.86 12.54
C ASN A 110 -12.21 -14.98 12.53
N PHE A 111 -11.01 -15.55 12.37
CA PHE A 111 -9.75 -14.79 12.48
C PHE A 111 -8.85 -14.98 11.26
N THR A 112 -9.42 -14.82 10.06
CA THR A 112 -8.70 -15.01 8.79
C THR A 112 -8.04 -13.75 8.24
N ASN A 113 -8.10 -12.63 8.98
CA ASN A 113 -7.65 -11.33 8.51
C ASN A 113 -6.13 -11.27 8.32
N GLN A 114 -5.74 -10.80 7.14
CA GLN A 114 -4.37 -10.50 6.75
C GLN A 114 -4.18 -8.99 6.76
N SER A 115 -3.02 -8.53 7.21
CA SER A 115 -2.56 -7.15 7.07
C SER A 115 -1.23 -7.12 6.29
N PRO A 116 -1.10 -6.29 5.25
CA PRO A 116 -2.17 -5.54 4.59
C PRO A 116 -3.16 -6.44 3.86
N LYS A 117 -4.42 -6.01 3.78
CA LYS A 117 -5.48 -6.70 3.04
C LYS A 117 -5.26 -6.65 1.53
N ILE A 118 -4.93 -5.47 1.00
CA ILE A 118 -4.71 -5.24 -0.42
C ILE A 118 -3.23 -4.88 -0.64
N ILE A 119 -2.57 -5.60 -1.55
CA ILE A 119 -1.20 -5.31 -1.96
C ILE A 119 -1.24 -4.95 -3.46
N ARG A 120 -1.25 -3.65 -3.76
CA ARG A 120 -1.44 -3.20 -5.14
C ARG A 120 -0.15 -3.29 -5.95
N SER A 121 0.95 -2.82 -5.37
CA SER A 121 2.22 -2.79 -6.07
C SER A 121 3.42 -2.82 -5.14
N LEU A 122 4.54 -3.35 -5.63
CA LEU A 122 5.82 -3.40 -4.92
C LEU A 122 6.95 -3.04 -5.88
N PHE A 123 7.71 -2.02 -5.53
CA PHE A 123 8.81 -1.52 -6.34
C PHE A 123 10.14 -2.16 -5.93
N ASN A 124 11.13 -2.06 -6.80
CA ASN A 124 12.46 -2.59 -6.51
C ASN A 124 13.04 -1.94 -5.25
N SER A 125 13.77 -2.73 -4.47
CA SER A 125 14.35 -2.34 -3.17
C SER A 125 13.35 -2.00 -2.06
N MET A 126 12.04 -2.10 -2.29
CA MET A 126 11.04 -2.06 -1.22
C MET A 126 10.92 -3.42 -0.52
N ARG A 127 10.57 -3.39 0.76
CA ARG A 127 10.19 -4.58 1.53
C ARG A 127 8.80 -4.37 2.09
N LEU A 128 7.93 -5.35 1.89
CA LEU A 128 6.61 -5.40 2.49
C LEU A 128 6.53 -6.63 3.40
N THR A 129 6.11 -6.42 4.64
CA THR A 129 5.85 -7.51 5.58
C THR A 129 4.36 -7.75 5.67
N VAL A 130 3.95 -8.99 5.46
CA VAL A 130 2.55 -9.40 5.53
C VAL A 130 2.34 -10.27 6.76
N TYR A 131 1.37 -9.90 7.58
CA TYR A 131 0.99 -10.60 8.80
C TYR A 131 -0.40 -11.21 8.67
N ARG A 132 -0.61 -12.39 9.24
CA ARG A 132 -1.91 -13.06 9.27
C ARG A 132 -2.00 -13.97 10.48
N PHE A 133 -3.17 -14.02 11.13
CA PHE A 133 -3.48 -15.07 12.08
C PHE A 133 -3.91 -16.33 11.33
N ILE A 134 -3.13 -17.40 11.47
CA ILE A 134 -3.40 -18.70 10.86
C ILE A 134 -2.71 -19.79 11.68
N GLN A 135 -3.42 -20.84 12.06
CA GLN A 135 -2.78 -21.98 12.74
C GLN A 135 -2.39 -23.04 11.70
N ASN A 136 -1.36 -23.83 11.98
CA ASN A 136 -0.93 -24.95 11.14
C ASN A 136 -0.71 -24.61 9.65
N CYS A 137 -0.32 -23.36 9.36
CA CYS A 137 0.10 -22.97 8.01
C CYS A 137 1.38 -23.72 7.62
N HIS A 138 1.36 -24.33 6.44
CA HIS A 138 2.49 -25.10 5.91
C HIS A 138 2.96 -24.61 4.55
N LYS A 139 2.13 -23.83 3.83
CA LYS A 139 2.48 -23.25 2.53
C LYS A 139 1.77 -21.90 2.35
N ALA A 140 2.47 -20.93 1.74
CA ALA A 140 1.89 -19.73 1.17
C ALA A 140 2.28 -19.66 -0.31
N THR A 141 1.34 -19.32 -1.18
CA THR A 141 1.58 -19.12 -2.61
C THR A 141 1.48 -17.64 -2.91
N LEU A 142 2.58 -17.05 -3.34
CA LEU A 142 2.65 -15.66 -3.78
C LEU A 142 2.38 -15.61 -5.28
N ILE A 143 1.41 -14.80 -5.69
CA ILE A 143 1.06 -14.56 -7.09
C ILE A 143 1.24 -13.06 -7.32
N ALA A 144 1.90 -12.69 -8.42
CA ALA A 144 2.08 -11.30 -8.80
C ALA A 144 2.26 -11.17 -10.31
N THR A 145 2.06 -9.98 -10.85
CA THR A 145 2.28 -9.69 -12.27
C THR A 145 3.44 -8.72 -12.45
N ILE A 146 4.33 -9.01 -13.40
CA ILE A 146 5.39 -8.11 -13.84
C ILE A 146 5.29 -8.00 -15.35
N ASN A 147 5.20 -6.79 -15.90
CA ASN A 147 5.10 -6.55 -17.34
C ASN A 147 4.02 -7.41 -18.04
N ASN A 148 2.85 -7.55 -17.40
CA ASN A 148 1.72 -8.38 -17.85
C ASN A 148 1.97 -9.90 -17.89
N GLN A 149 3.07 -10.37 -17.32
CA GLN A 149 3.34 -11.78 -17.11
C GLN A 149 3.11 -12.12 -15.64
N GLU A 150 2.36 -13.20 -15.39
CA GLU A 150 2.12 -13.70 -14.05
C GLU A 150 3.29 -14.55 -13.56
N TYR A 151 3.65 -14.36 -12.30
CA TYR A 151 4.69 -15.09 -11.59
C TYR A 151 4.08 -15.68 -10.33
N VAL A 152 4.35 -16.97 -10.12
CA VAL A 152 3.86 -17.72 -8.97
C VAL A 152 5.05 -18.30 -8.24
N THR A 153 5.12 -18.08 -6.92
CA THR A 153 6.18 -18.61 -6.06
C THR A 153 5.58 -19.23 -4.81
N ASN A 154 5.98 -20.47 -4.53
CA ASN A 154 5.56 -21.18 -3.32
C ASN A 154 6.59 -20.97 -2.21
N VAL A 155 6.12 -20.57 -1.03
CA VAL A 155 6.89 -20.47 0.20
C VAL A 155 6.39 -21.54 1.15
N PHE A 156 7.29 -22.44 1.54
CA PHE A 156 6.98 -23.52 2.48
C PHE A 156 7.47 -23.16 3.87
N ARG A 157 6.76 -23.67 4.88
CA ARG A 157 7.22 -23.57 6.27
C ARG A 157 8.54 -24.30 6.43
N ASN A 158 9.57 -23.59 6.91
CA ASN A 158 10.82 -24.18 7.35
C ASN A 158 10.89 -24.18 8.87
N LYS A 159 11.22 -25.33 9.47
CA LYS A 159 11.40 -25.48 10.93
C LYS A 159 12.53 -24.59 11.47
N ILE A 160 13.53 -24.27 10.65
CA ILE A 160 14.70 -23.46 11.04
C ILE A 160 14.32 -21.98 11.24
N THR A 161 13.38 -21.46 10.44
CA THR A 161 12.92 -20.07 10.51
C THR A 161 11.64 -19.93 11.36
N GLU A 162 11.27 -20.97 12.10
CA GLU A 162 10.09 -20.95 12.95
C GLU A 162 10.36 -20.15 14.22
N ALA A 163 9.97 -18.89 14.20
CA ALA A 163 9.94 -18.06 15.39
C ALA A 163 8.62 -18.32 16.15
N LYS A 164 8.73 -18.69 17.42
CA LYS A 164 7.59 -18.79 18.35
C LYS A 164 7.70 -17.71 19.40
N GLY A 165 6.59 -17.06 19.73
CA GLY A 165 6.56 -16.13 20.85
C GLY A 165 5.46 -15.08 20.77
N ARG A 166 5.34 -14.32 21.86
CA ARG A 166 4.38 -13.21 21.99
C ARG A 166 4.64 -12.08 20.99
N ILE A 167 5.89 -11.88 20.58
CA ILE A 167 6.29 -10.77 19.69
C ILE A 167 5.56 -10.84 18.36
N LEU A 168 5.54 -11.99 17.68
CA LEU A 168 4.84 -12.14 16.39
C LEU A 168 3.33 -11.93 16.53
N HIS A 169 2.73 -12.42 17.60
CA HIS A 169 1.32 -12.18 17.89
C HIS A 169 1.04 -10.69 18.11
N CYS A 170 1.87 -9.99 18.87
CA CYS A 170 1.74 -8.55 19.10
C CYS A 170 1.95 -7.74 17.82
N LEU A 171 2.92 -8.09 16.97
CA LEU A 171 3.13 -7.42 15.68
C LEU A 171 1.95 -7.64 14.73
N THR A 172 1.44 -8.87 14.67
CA THR A 172 0.27 -9.21 13.84
C THR A 172 -0.99 -8.47 14.33
N ALA A 173 -1.24 -8.48 15.64
CA ALA A 173 -2.36 -7.75 16.23
C ALA A 173 -2.23 -6.24 15.96
N ARG A 174 -1.04 -5.66 16.15
CA ARG A 174 -0.79 -4.25 15.89
C ARG A 174 -1.04 -3.89 14.43
N ALA A 175 -0.58 -4.71 13.48
CA ALA A 175 -0.77 -4.46 12.05
C ALA A 175 -2.27 -4.48 11.68
N ILE A 176 -3.02 -5.46 12.19
CA ILE A 176 -4.47 -5.57 11.93
C ILE A 176 -5.25 -4.43 12.58
N ILE A 177 -4.91 -4.02 13.81
CA ILE A 177 -5.53 -2.87 14.48
C ILE A 177 -5.26 -1.60 13.68
N GLN A 178 -4.03 -1.42 13.19
CA GLN A 178 -3.68 -0.27 12.37
C GLN A 178 -4.49 -0.24 11.06
N ASP A 179 -4.70 -1.38 10.39
CA ASP A 179 -5.57 -1.44 9.21
C ASP A 179 -7.02 -1.09 9.55
N TYR A 180 -7.53 -1.53 10.70
CA TYR A 180 -8.87 -1.16 11.19
C TYR A 180 -9.01 0.34 11.46
N GLU A 181 -8.05 0.95 12.16
CA GLU A 181 -8.06 2.38 12.46
C GLU A 181 -8.05 3.23 11.19
N ASN A 182 -7.43 2.74 10.11
CA ASN A 182 -7.30 3.43 8.83
C ASN A 182 -8.38 3.06 7.79
N ASP A 183 -9.41 2.28 8.14
CA ASP A 183 -10.44 1.79 7.19
C ASP A 183 -9.88 0.96 6.03
N LEU A 184 -8.86 0.14 6.31
CA LEU A 184 -8.16 -0.70 5.33
C LEU A 184 -8.32 -2.20 5.60
N LEU A 185 -9.15 -2.57 6.58
CA LEU A 185 -9.32 -3.96 6.99
C LEU A 185 -10.04 -4.80 5.90
N TYR A 186 -10.99 -4.18 5.20
CA TYR A 186 -11.74 -4.74 4.08
C TYR A 186 -11.57 -3.92 2.81
N ASN A 187 -11.93 -4.53 1.69
CA ASN A 187 -11.83 -3.91 0.37
C ASN A 187 -12.90 -2.84 0.14
N ASP A 188 -14.07 -3.01 0.75
CA ASP A 188 -15.20 -2.09 0.63
C ASP A 188 -15.27 -1.17 1.85
N GLU A 189 -15.38 0.13 1.59
CA GLU A 189 -15.56 1.15 2.62
C GLU A 189 -16.85 0.91 3.40
N CYS A 190 -17.91 0.42 2.73
CA CYS A 190 -19.17 0.08 3.40
C CYS A 190 -18.99 -1.03 4.44
N GLU A 191 -18.20 -2.07 4.14
CA GLU A 191 -17.92 -3.17 5.08
C GLU A 191 -17.13 -2.68 6.30
N ASN A 192 -16.13 -1.82 6.07
CA ASN A 192 -15.35 -1.20 7.15
C ASN A 192 -16.25 -0.35 8.08
N GLU A 193 -17.16 0.46 7.53
CA GLU A 193 -18.09 1.26 8.32
C GLU A 193 -19.08 0.40 9.14
N LEU A 194 -19.61 -0.67 8.55
CA LEU A 194 -20.56 -1.56 9.22
C LEU A 194 -19.92 -2.22 10.44
N ILE A 195 -18.67 -2.65 10.33
CA ILE A 195 -17.94 -3.27 11.45
C ILE A 195 -17.68 -2.26 12.55
N LYS A 196 -17.31 -1.02 12.20
CA LYS A 196 -17.15 0.08 13.18
C LYS A 196 -18.44 0.38 13.96
N LYS A 197 -19.61 0.21 13.34
CA LYS A 197 -20.94 0.44 13.96
C LYS A 197 -21.45 -0.77 14.76
N THR A 198 -20.92 -1.97 14.50
CA THR A 198 -21.38 -3.23 15.13
C THR A 198 -20.68 -3.52 16.46
N ILE A 199 -19.54 -2.86 16.71
CA ILE A 199 -18.74 -2.97 17.95
C ILE A 199 -19.10 -1.82 18.89
#